data_AF-A0A7R9DVX7-F1
#
_entry.id   AF-A0A7R9DVX7-F1
#
_cell.length_a   1.000
_cell.length_b   1.000
_cell.length_c   1.000
_cell.angle_alpha   90.00
_cell.angle_beta   90.00
_cell.angle_gamma   90.00
#
_symmetry.space_group_name_H-M   'P 1'
#
loop_
_entity.id
_entity.type
_entity.pdbx_description
1 polymer ?
#
loop_
_entity_poly.entity_id
_entity_poly.type
_entity_poly.pdbx_seq_one_letter_code
_entity_poly.pdbx_strand_id
1 'polypeptide(L)'
;MCGGTLEIVPCSHVGHIFRKRSPYKWRSGVNVLKRNSIRLAEVWLDDYAKYYYQRVGNDLGDFGDVSSRKELRKKLGCKSFQWYLDNIYPELFVPGHAVASGEVRCVLGSRDRPRAVPHDIRYTTM
;
A
#
# COMPACT_ATOMS: atom_id res chain seq x y z
N MET A 1 10.27 -10.63 -8.09
CA MET A 1 11.32 -9.66 -8.52
C MET A 1 12.73 -10.23 -8.53
N CYS A 2 13.15 -11.03 -7.54
CA CYS A 2 14.52 -11.58 -7.46
C CYS A 2 14.60 -13.10 -7.73
N GLY A 3 13.67 -13.66 -8.50
CA GLY A 3 13.69 -15.07 -8.92
C GLY A 3 12.85 -16.05 -8.11
N GLY A 4 12.35 -15.68 -6.92
CA GLY A 4 11.42 -16.53 -6.15
C GLY A 4 9.96 -16.44 -6.60
N THR A 5 9.16 -17.42 -6.19
CA THR A 5 7.70 -17.50 -6.39
C THR A 5 6.95 -17.37 -5.06
N LEU A 6 5.66 -17.03 -5.13
CA LEU A 6 4.76 -16.94 -3.98
C LEU A 6 3.50 -17.76 -4.28
N GLU A 7 3.19 -18.74 -3.44
CA GLU A 7 2.13 -19.72 -3.67
C GLU A 7 1.22 -19.85 -2.44
N ILE A 8 -0.07 -20.04 -2.69
CA ILE A 8 -1.05 -20.44 -1.67
C ILE A 8 -1.33 -21.91 -1.92
N VAL A 9 -0.98 -22.78 -0.97
CA VAL A 9 -1.12 -24.24 -1.10
C VAL A 9 -2.46 -24.69 -0.47
N PRO A 10 -3.48 -25.07 -1.26
CA PRO A 10 -4.82 -25.33 -0.74
C PRO A 10 -4.92 -26.53 0.20
N CYS A 11 -3.94 -27.44 0.18
CA CYS A 11 -3.90 -28.63 1.04
C CYS A 11 -3.26 -28.39 2.41
N SER A 12 -2.63 -27.22 2.63
CA SER A 12 -1.96 -26.88 3.90
C SER A 12 -2.81 -25.89 4.69
N HIS A 13 -3.38 -26.34 5.81
CA HIS A 13 -4.37 -25.56 6.56
C HIS A 13 -3.80 -25.09 7.90
N VAL A 14 -3.87 -23.78 8.13
CA VAL A 14 -3.52 -23.14 9.41
C VAL A 14 -4.60 -22.13 9.76
N GLY A 15 -5.23 -22.27 10.93
CA GLY A 15 -6.23 -21.34 11.42
C GLY A 15 -5.60 -20.05 11.95
N HIS A 16 -6.14 -18.89 11.59
CA HIS A 16 -5.73 -17.58 12.10
C HIS A 16 -6.92 -16.83 12.71
N ILE A 17 -6.78 -16.36 13.95
CA ILE A 17 -7.79 -15.53 14.62
C ILE A 17 -7.63 -14.08 14.17
N PHE A 18 -8.45 -13.65 13.21
CA PHE A 18 -8.44 -12.26 12.73
C PHE A 18 -8.98 -11.30 13.81
N ARG A 19 -8.22 -10.23 14.06
CA ARG A 19 -8.58 -9.17 15.01
C ARG A 19 -8.76 -7.86 14.26
N LYS A 20 -9.74 -7.04 14.69
CA LYS A 20 -9.97 -5.71 14.12
C LYS A 20 -8.95 -4.66 14.57
N ARG A 21 -8.28 -4.87 15.70
CA ARG A 21 -7.33 -3.91 16.30
C ARG A 21 -6.12 -4.63 16.90
N SER A 22 -4.96 -3.99 16.82
CA SER A 22 -3.75 -4.49 17.48
C SER A 22 -3.94 -4.46 19.01
N PRO A 23 -3.61 -5.55 19.72
CA PRO A 23 -3.64 -5.58 21.19
C PRO A 23 -2.43 -4.86 21.81
N TYR A 24 -1.40 -4.56 21.02
CA TYR A 24 -0.15 -3.97 21.49
C TYR A 24 -0.19 -2.43 21.45
N LYS A 25 0.42 -1.80 22.46
CA LYS A 25 0.64 -0.36 22.47
C LYS A 25 1.76 0.00 21.50
N TRP A 26 1.48 0.88 20.55
CA TRP A 26 2.49 1.48 19.69
C TRP A 26 3.31 2.52 20.46
N ARG A 27 4.58 2.70 20.08
CA ARG A 27 5.39 3.81 20.59
C ARG A 27 4.75 5.13 20.15
N SER A 28 4.50 6.02 21.10
CA SER A 28 3.96 7.36 20.82
C SER A 28 4.93 8.16 19.94
N GLY A 29 4.38 8.93 19.00
CA GLY A 29 5.16 9.87 18.16
C GLY A 29 5.71 9.30 16.85
N VAL A 30 5.67 7.99 16.61
CA VAL A 30 6.10 7.39 15.34
C VAL A 30 5.00 6.54 14.73
N ASN A 31 4.58 6.90 13.51
CA ASN A 31 3.72 6.02 12.71
C ASN A 31 4.58 4.91 12.07
N VAL A 32 4.78 3.82 12.83
CA VAL A 32 5.63 2.68 12.42
C VAL A 32 5.15 2.06 11.10
N LEU A 33 3.84 1.99 10.88
CA LEU A 33 3.27 1.42 9.65
C LEU A 33 3.59 2.30 8.43
N LYS A 34 3.45 3.63 8.55
CA LYS A 34 3.82 4.58 7.51
C LYS A 34 5.31 4.46 7.20
N ARG A 35 6.17 4.50 8.22
CA ARG A 35 7.63 4.37 8.09
C ARG A 35 8.04 3.10 7.35
N ASN A 36 7.53 1.94 7.77
CA ASN A 36 7.91 0.66 7.17
C ASN A 36 7.46 0.55 5.70
N SER A 37 6.26 1.07 5.40
CA SER A 37 5.72 1.05 4.04
C SER A 37 6.49 1.97 3.10
N ILE A 38 6.94 3.15 3.57
CA ILE A 38 7.80 4.05 2.78
C ILE A 38 9.15 3.38 2.50
N ARG A 39 9.76 2.71 3.48
CA ARG A 39 11.02 1.97 3.26
C ARG A 39 10.87 0.88 2.19
N LEU A 40 9.73 0.19 2.16
CA LEU A 40 9.44 -0.79 1.11
C LEU A 40 9.27 -0.10 -0.25
N ALA A 41 8.50 1.00 -0.29
CA ALA A 41 8.27 1.78 -1.50
C ALA A 41 9.58 2.25 -2.13
N GLU A 42 10.44 2.87 -1.33
CA GLU A 42 11.77 3.37 -1.73
C GLU A 42 12.70 2.29 -2.31
N VAL A 43 12.58 1.05 -1.84
CA VAL A 43 13.48 -0.04 -2.25
C VAL A 43 12.93 -0.82 -3.44
N TRP A 44 11.61 -0.98 -3.55
CA TRP A 44 11.00 -1.98 -4.43
C TRP A 44 10.05 -1.43 -5.48
N LEU A 45 9.46 -0.25 -5.31
CA LEU A 45 8.41 0.25 -6.20
C LEU A 45 8.92 1.13 -7.34
N ASP A 46 10.22 1.46 -7.37
CA ASP A 46 10.80 2.33 -8.42
C ASP A 46 9.96 3.62 -8.59
N ASP A 47 9.70 4.05 -9.82
CA ASP A 47 8.90 5.25 -10.13
C ASP A 47 7.42 5.14 -9.72
N TYR A 48 6.95 3.95 -9.33
CA TYR A 48 5.60 3.72 -8.84
C TYR A 48 5.43 4.11 -7.37
N ALA A 49 6.52 4.32 -6.63
CA ALA A 49 6.47 4.79 -5.25
C ALA A 49 5.69 6.11 -5.10
N LYS A 50 5.70 6.96 -6.15
CA LYS A 50 4.95 8.23 -6.20
C LYS A 50 3.45 8.07 -5.90
N TYR A 51 2.83 6.97 -6.33
CA TYR A 51 1.40 6.72 -6.08
C TYR A 51 1.14 6.45 -4.60
N TYR A 52 2.07 5.76 -3.93
CA TYR A 52 2.00 5.58 -2.48
C TYR A 52 2.24 6.91 -1.75
N TYR A 53 3.17 7.74 -2.23
CA TYR A 53 3.47 9.05 -1.64
C TYR A 53 2.26 9.96 -1.67
N GLN A 54 1.55 10.04 -2.79
CA GLN A 54 0.31 10.80 -2.91
C GLN A 54 -0.73 10.34 -1.88
N ARG A 55 -0.86 9.03 -1.64
CA ARG A 55 -1.81 8.48 -0.66
C ARG A 55 -1.47 8.84 0.78
N VAL A 56 -0.19 9.06 1.10
CA VAL A 56 0.25 9.46 2.46
C VAL A 56 0.45 10.97 2.60
N GLY A 57 0.03 11.76 1.61
CA GLY A 57 0.09 13.22 1.63
C GLY A 57 1.45 13.81 1.20
N ASN A 58 2.28 13.05 0.49
CA ASN A 58 3.63 13.39 0.01
C ASN A 58 4.66 13.77 1.10
N ASP A 59 4.25 13.85 2.36
CA ASP A 59 5.15 13.90 3.50
C ASP A 59 5.67 12.49 3.79
N LEU A 60 6.94 12.24 3.52
CA LEU A 60 7.58 10.95 3.78
C LEU A 60 8.01 10.80 5.25
N GLY A 61 8.22 11.91 5.97
CA GLY A 61 8.86 11.91 7.28
C GLY A 61 10.24 11.24 7.30
N ASP A 62 10.76 10.98 8.49
CA ASP A 62 11.98 10.18 8.66
C ASP A 62 11.66 8.67 8.58
N PHE A 63 12.15 8.04 7.50
CA PHE A 63 12.08 6.61 7.31
C PHE A 63 13.42 5.88 7.53
N GLY A 64 14.50 6.63 7.80
CA GLY A 64 15.87 6.15 7.98
C GLY A 64 16.53 5.62 6.70
N ASP A 65 17.81 5.23 6.81
CA ASP A 65 18.59 4.76 5.67
C ASP A 65 18.10 3.40 5.09
N VAL A 66 18.08 3.31 3.77
CA VAL A 66 17.70 2.13 2.98
C VAL A 66 18.79 1.69 2.00
N SER A 67 19.97 2.32 2.03
CA SER A 67 21.07 2.08 1.09
C SER A 67 21.48 0.61 1.03
N SER A 68 21.64 -0.05 2.19
CA SER A 68 21.97 -1.48 2.26
C SER A 68 20.94 -2.40 1.59
N ARG A 69 19.66 -2.00 1.55
CA ARG A 69 18.60 -2.77 0.87
C ARG A 69 18.61 -2.53 -0.63
N LYS A 70 18.87 -1.28 -1.06
CA LYS A 70 19.07 -0.94 -2.48
C LYS A 70 20.29 -1.67 -3.06
N GLU A 71 21.38 -1.75 -2.30
CA GLU A 71 22.58 -2.53 -2.66
C GLU A 71 22.29 -4.03 -2.76
N LEU A 72 21.54 -4.61 -1.81
CA LEU A 72 21.13 -6.00 -1.89
C LEU A 72 20.32 -6.30 -3.15
N ARG A 73 19.36 -5.43 -3.48
CA ARG A 73 18.55 -5.55 -4.70
C ARG A 73 19.43 -5.54 -5.96
N LYS A 74 20.45 -4.68 -6.00
CA LYS A 74 21.45 -4.63 -7.08
C LYS A 74 22.29 -5.90 -7.15
N LYS A 75 22.81 -6.37 -6.00
CA LYS A 75 23.65 -7.58 -5.91
C LYS A 75 22.92 -8.84 -6.40
N LEU A 76 21.62 -8.94 -6.12
CA LEU A 76 20.79 -10.07 -6.54
C LEU A 76 20.30 -9.97 -8.00
N GLY A 77 20.59 -8.87 -8.72
CA GLY A 77 20.13 -8.69 -10.10
C GLY A 77 18.60 -8.69 -10.23
N CYS A 78 17.89 -8.17 -9.23
CA CYS A 78 16.42 -8.19 -9.21
C CYS A 78 15.83 -7.37 -10.37
N LYS A 79 14.68 -7.83 -10.88
CA LYS A 79 13.90 -7.15 -11.92
C LYS A 79 13.29 -5.84 -11.40
N SER A 80 12.86 -4.97 -12.33
CA SER A 80 12.13 -3.73 -12.03
C SER A 80 10.71 -4.01 -11.52
N PHE A 81 10.10 -3.01 -10.89
CA PHE A 81 8.70 -3.10 -10.49
C PHE A 81 7.75 -3.11 -11.69
N GLN A 82 8.13 -2.43 -12.79
CA GLN A 82 7.42 -2.56 -14.07
C GLN A 82 7.29 -4.02 -14.50
N TRP A 83 8.40 -4.76 -14.51
CA TRP A 83 8.39 -6.18 -14.85
C TRP A 83 7.47 -6.99 -13.93
N TYR A 84 7.40 -6.63 -12.64
CA TYR A 84 6.49 -7.27 -11.69
C TYR A 84 5.02 -7.02 -12.05
N LEU A 85 4.65 -5.80 -12.42
CA LEU A 85 3.28 -5.51 -12.87
C LEU A 85 2.96 -6.25 -14.17
N ASP A 86 3.87 -6.28 -15.14
CA ASP A 86 3.60 -6.90 -16.43
C ASP A 86 3.52 -8.44 -16.37
N ASN A 87 4.26 -9.08 -15.46
CA ASN A 87 4.43 -10.54 -15.44
C ASN A 87 3.80 -11.23 -14.22
N ILE A 88 3.66 -10.55 -13.09
CA ILE A 88 3.23 -11.16 -11.82
C ILE A 88 1.86 -10.65 -11.39
N TYR A 89 1.55 -9.37 -11.59
CA TYR A 89 0.26 -8.79 -11.18
C TYR A 89 -0.34 -7.86 -12.25
N PRO A 90 -0.60 -8.36 -13.48
CA PRO A 90 -1.07 -7.56 -14.61
C PRO A 90 -2.50 -7.02 -14.45
N GLU A 91 -3.31 -7.62 -13.59
CA GLU A 91 -4.68 -7.18 -13.29
C GLU A 91 -4.73 -5.95 -12.37
N LEU A 92 -3.58 -5.53 -11.80
CA LEU A 92 -3.53 -4.35 -10.96
C LEU A 92 -3.73 -3.08 -11.79
N PHE A 93 -4.80 -2.33 -11.47
CA PHE A 93 -5.01 -1.01 -12.04
C PHE A 93 -3.96 0.00 -11.52
N VAL A 94 -3.21 0.61 -12.44
CA VAL A 94 -2.22 1.65 -12.14
C VAL A 94 -2.88 3.04 -12.24
N PRO A 95 -2.83 3.89 -11.19
CA PRO A 95 -3.47 5.20 -11.19
C PRO A 95 -3.03 6.15 -12.31
N GLY A 96 -1.83 5.96 -12.88
CA GLY A 96 -1.35 6.73 -14.03
C GLY A 96 -2.21 6.58 -15.29
N HIS A 97 -3.07 5.56 -15.38
CA HIS A 97 -4.01 5.36 -16.48
C HIS A 97 -5.38 6.01 -16.20
N ALA A 98 -5.57 6.64 -15.04
CA ALA A 98 -6.82 7.30 -14.69
C ALA A 98 -6.99 8.63 -15.46
N VAL A 99 -8.22 8.93 -15.87
CA VAL A 99 -8.59 10.21 -16.50
C VAL A 99 -8.41 11.38 -15.53
N ALA A 100 -8.69 11.17 -14.25
CA ALA A 100 -8.52 12.16 -13.20
C ALA A 100 -8.21 11.48 -11.86
N SER A 101 -7.54 12.20 -10.95
CA SER A 101 -7.31 11.80 -9.57
C SER A 101 -7.44 13.00 -8.64
N GLY A 102 -7.97 12.79 -7.43
CA GLY A 102 -8.13 13.86 -6.44
C GLY A 102 -9.39 13.71 -5.58
N GLU A 103 -9.67 14.74 -4.80
CA GLU A 103 -10.88 14.84 -3.98
C GLU A 103 -12.02 15.48 -4.78
N VAL A 104 -13.20 14.86 -4.79
CA VAL A 104 -14.42 15.46 -5.34
C VAL A 104 -15.12 16.23 -4.22
N ARG A 105 -15.18 17.55 -4.34
CA ARG A 105 -15.86 18.43 -3.38
C ARG A 105 -17.19 18.90 -3.95
N CYS A 106 -18.26 18.73 -3.17
CA CYS A 106 -19.54 19.32 -3.50
C CYS A 106 -19.51 20.82 -3.17
N VAL A 107 -19.89 21.67 -4.14
CA VAL A 107 -19.95 23.13 -3.98
C VAL A 107 -21.25 23.62 -3.31
N LEU A 108 -22.23 22.74 -3.10
CA LEU A 108 -23.59 23.08 -2.63
C LEU A 108 -23.85 22.82 -1.13
N GLY A 109 -22.89 23.08 -0.23
CA GLY A 109 -23.15 22.89 1.20
C GLY A 109 -22.01 23.31 2.14
N SER A 110 -21.85 24.60 2.36
CA SER A 110 -20.86 25.17 3.29
C SER A 110 -21.39 25.45 4.70
N ARG A 111 -22.54 24.88 5.12
CA ARG A 111 -23.03 24.88 6.51
C ARG A 111 -23.79 23.59 6.80
N ASP A 112 -23.47 22.96 7.92
CA ASP A 112 -23.96 21.67 8.45
C ASP A 112 -23.50 20.37 7.79
N ARG A 113 -22.55 19.71 8.47
CA ARG A 113 -22.29 18.28 8.34
C ARG A 113 -23.17 17.52 9.34
N PRO A 114 -24.18 16.72 8.93
CA PRO A 114 -24.51 15.54 9.70
C PRO A 114 -23.32 14.57 9.57
N ARG A 115 -22.81 14.08 10.69
CA ARG A 115 -21.83 12.98 10.74
C ARG A 115 -22.31 11.88 9.78
N ALA A 116 -21.46 11.49 8.83
CA ALA A 116 -21.69 10.31 8.00
C ALA A 116 -22.02 9.13 8.93
N VAL A 117 -23.28 8.71 8.90
CA VAL A 117 -23.72 7.48 9.55
C VAL A 117 -23.14 6.34 8.70
N PRO A 118 -22.52 5.30 9.29
CA PRO A 118 -22.02 4.20 8.50
C PRO A 118 -23.21 3.45 7.92
N HIS A 119 -23.50 3.64 6.63
CA HIS A 119 -24.35 2.71 5.91
C HIS A 119 -23.54 1.44 5.66
N ASP A 120 -23.93 0.37 6.34
CA ASP A 120 -23.54 -1.00 6.06
C ASP A 120 -23.99 -1.33 4.62
N ILE A 121 -23.08 -1.16 3.65
CA ILE A 121 -23.28 -1.68 2.31
C ILE A 121 -23.07 -3.19 2.40
N ARG A 122 -24.16 -3.92 2.65
CA ARG A 122 -24.21 -5.36 2.41
C ARG A 122 -24.09 -5.57 0.91
N TYR A 123 -22.91 -5.98 0.45
CA TYR A 123 -22.80 -6.64 -0.84
C TYR A 123 -23.42 -8.03 -0.70
N THR A 124 -24.60 -8.20 -1.30
CA THR A 124 -25.13 -9.51 -1.67
C THR A 124 -24.20 -10.07 -2.74
N THR A 125 -23.43 -11.10 -2.41
CA THR A 125 -22.86 -12.01 -3.40
C THR A 125 -23.78 -13.23 -3.47
N MET A 126 -24.13 -13.60 -4.72
CA MET A 126 -24.75 -14.89 -5.05
C MET A 126 -23.94 -16.06 -4.52
#